data_AF-A0A1I3GT37-F1
#
_entry.id   AF-A0A1I3GT37-F1
#
_cell.length_a   1.000
_cell.length_b   1.000
_cell.length_c   1.000
_cell.angle_alpha   90.00
_cell.angle_beta   90.00
_cell.angle_gamma   90.00
#
_symmetry.space_group_name_H-M   'P 1'
#
loop_
_entity.id
_entity.type
_entity.pdbx_description
1 polymer ?
#
loop_
_entity_poly.entity_id
_entity_poly.type
_entity_poly.pdbx_seq_one_letter_code
_entity_poly.pdbx_strand_id
1 'polypeptide(L)'
;MHYRDVLQIHRSARRFKRLALWAAILLCLIMLLGKNRWYLAGVPANPESVEMMRDYVRRAGADPETLILSDHHGTCGRFSYIDRDGKRTSPMGFVAIPGQGVAPSVLAEEWNKSRCAGPRSAP
;
A
#
# COMPACT_ATOMS: atom_id res chain seq x y z
N MET A 1 -23.07 53.71 4.73
CA MET A 1 -21.98 52.72 4.90
C MET A 1 -20.66 53.47 4.99
N HIS A 2 -19.97 53.41 6.13
CA HIS A 2 -18.76 54.21 6.35
C HIS A 2 -17.56 53.58 5.64
N TYR A 3 -16.72 54.42 5.02
CA TYR A 3 -15.51 54.04 4.27
C TYR A 3 -14.53 53.16 5.08
N ARG A 4 -14.55 53.26 6.42
CA ARG A 4 -13.77 52.41 7.32
C ARG A 4 -14.22 50.94 7.32
N ASP A 5 -15.51 50.67 7.12
CA ASP A 5 -16.06 49.31 7.08
C ASP A 5 -15.62 48.59 5.80
N VAL A 6 -15.62 49.30 4.67
CA VAL A 6 -15.19 48.77 3.36
C VAL A 6 -13.71 48.36 3.38
N LEU A 7 -12.87 49.14 4.07
CA LEU A 7 -11.44 48.82 4.22
C LEU A 7 -11.19 47.62 5.15
N GLN A 8 -11.97 47.44 6.21
CA GLN A 8 -11.87 46.27 7.09
C GLN A 8 -12.31 44.98 6.38
N ILE A 9 -13.37 45.05 5.57
CA ILE A 9 -13.84 43.93 4.73
C ILE A 9 -12.78 43.51 3.70
N HIS A 10 -12.09 44.48 3.08
CA HIS A 10 -11.01 44.16 2.15
C HIS A 10 -9.79 43.51 2.82
N ARG A 11 -9.48 43.88 4.07
CA ARG A 11 -8.33 43.35 4.82
C ARG A 11 -8.61 41.94 5.34
N SER A 12 -9.83 41.67 5.80
CA SER A 12 -10.27 40.32 6.19
C SER A 12 -10.34 39.38 4.98
N ALA A 13 -10.83 39.88 3.84
CA ALA A 13 -10.90 39.11 2.59
C ALA A 13 -9.52 38.62 2.10
N ARG A 14 -8.46 39.44 2.22
CA ARG A 14 -7.10 38.99 1.83
C ARG A 14 -6.54 37.91 2.76
N ARG A 15 -6.81 37.98 4.08
CA ARG A 15 -6.39 36.96 5.04
C ARG A 15 -7.15 35.65 4.82
N PHE A 16 -8.46 35.74 4.58
CA PHE A 16 -9.30 34.59 4.26
C PHE A 16 -8.85 33.89 2.98
N LYS A 17 -8.55 34.64 1.91
CA LYS A 17 -8.00 34.07 0.67
C LYS A 17 -6.70 33.30 0.90
N ARG A 18 -5.78 33.80 1.72
CA ARG A 18 -4.54 33.09 2.07
C ARG A 18 -4.82 31.82 2.84
N LEU A 19 -5.69 31.86 3.85
CA LEU A 19 -6.05 30.68 4.64
C LEU A 19 -6.74 29.61 3.78
N ALA A 20 -7.67 30.01 2.90
CA ALA A 20 -8.32 29.10 1.97
C ALA A 20 -7.31 28.45 1.00
N LEU A 21 -6.32 29.21 0.54
CA LEU A 21 -5.28 28.71 -0.36
C LEU A 21 -4.35 27.73 0.37
N TRP A 22 -3.95 28.02 1.61
CA TRP A 22 -3.19 27.08 2.45
C TRP A 22 -3.98 25.80 2.76
N ALA A 23 -5.27 25.93 3.08
CA ALA A 23 -6.14 24.77 3.31
C ALA A 23 -6.28 23.90 2.05
N ALA A 24 -6.43 24.50 0.88
CA ALA A 24 -6.50 23.78 -0.39
C ALA A 24 -5.18 23.05 -0.73
N ILE A 25 -4.02 23.68 -0.49
CA ILE A 25 -2.71 23.04 -0.66
C ILE A 25 -2.58 21.84 0.27
N LEU A 26 -2.99 21.99 1.53
CA LEU A 26 -2.90 20.94 2.54
C LEU A 26 -3.83 19.75 2.21
N LEU A 27 -5.04 20.02 1.70
CA LEU A 27 -5.96 19.00 1.19
C LEU A 27 -5.39 18.26 -0.03
N CYS A 28 -4.74 18.99 -0.94
CA CYS A 28 -4.11 18.40 -2.13
C CYS A 28 -2.93 17.49 -1.74
N LEU A 29 -2.12 17.89 -0.75
CA LEU A 29 -1.08 17.06 -0.15
C LEU A 29 -1.65 15.79 0.47
N ILE A 30 -2.73 15.88 1.26
CA ILE A 30 -3.38 14.71 1.85
C ILE A 30 -3.92 13.76 0.77
N MET A 31 -4.53 14.28 -0.30
CA MET A 31 -5.00 13.44 -1.40
C MET A 31 -3.86 12.76 -2.16
N LEU A 32 -2.73 13.44 -2.38
CA LEU A 32 -1.56 12.87 -3.05
C LEU A 32 -0.89 11.78 -2.20
N LEU A 33 -0.71 12.00 -0.90
CA LEU A 33 -0.16 10.99 0.01
C LEU A 33 -1.16 9.86 0.31
N GLY A 34 -2.46 10.18 0.32
CA GLY A 34 -3.54 9.22 0.57
C GLY A 34 -3.80 8.31 -0.62
N LYS A 35 -3.82 8.80 -1.85
CA LYS A 35 -4.14 7.98 -3.03
C LYS A 35 -3.29 6.71 -3.14
N ASN A 36 -2.04 6.73 -2.64
CA ASN A 36 -1.17 5.56 -2.68
C ASN A 36 -1.37 4.54 -1.55
N ARG A 37 -2.07 4.90 -0.46
CA ARG A 37 -2.30 4.00 0.68
C ARG A 37 -3.72 3.42 0.70
N TRP A 38 -4.70 4.14 0.17
CA TRP A 38 -6.11 3.83 0.41
C TRP A 38 -6.66 2.70 -0.46
N TYR A 39 -6.00 2.33 -1.57
CA TYR A 39 -6.48 1.25 -2.45
C TYR A 39 -6.21 -0.15 -1.91
N LEU A 40 -5.28 -0.31 -0.95
CA LEU A 40 -5.02 -1.59 -0.27
C LEU A 40 -5.44 -1.57 1.21
N ALA A 41 -5.46 -0.40 1.86
CA ALA A 41 -5.68 -0.25 3.31
C ALA A 41 -7.09 -0.62 3.84
N GLY A 42 -7.91 -1.35 3.09
CA GLY A 42 -9.23 -1.80 3.54
C GLY A 42 -9.66 -3.17 3.03
N VAL A 43 -8.85 -3.86 2.22
CA VAL A 43 -9.21 -5.20 1.74
C VAL A 43 -8.69 -6.23 2.74
N PRO A 44 -9.57 -6.97 3.44
CA PRO A 44 -9.13 -8.02 4.34
C PRO A 44 -8.35 -9.09 3.57
N ALA A 45 -7.46 -9.79 4.27
CA ALA A 45 -6.73 -10.93 3.72
C ALA A 45 -7.71 -11.96 3.13
N ASN A 46 -7.48 -12.41 1.89
CA ASN A 46 -8.23 -13.54 1.33
C ASN A 46 -7.72 -14.84 2.00
N PRO A 47 -8.59 -15.68 2.61
CA PRO A 47 -8.14 -16.96 3.16
C PRO A 47 -7.49 -17.88 2.12
N GLU A 48 -7.93 -17.83 0.86
CA GLU A 48 -7.39 -18.64 -0.23
C GLU A 48 -5.92 -18.27 -0.56
N SER A 49 -5.55 -16.99 -0.48
CA SER A 49 -4.16 -16.56 -0.72
C SER A 49 -3.22 -17.01 0.39
N VAL A 50 -3.70 -17.09 1.63
CA VAL A 50 -2.94 -17.64 2.75
C VAL A 50 -2.66 -19.12 2.55
N GLU A 51 -3.68 -19.88 2.14
CA GLU A 51 -3.54 -21.31 1.87
C GLU A 51 -2.58 -21.58 0.71
N MET A 52 -2.71 -20.83 -0.40
CA MET A 52 -1.77 -20.88 -1.52
C MET A 52 -0.33 -20.58 -1.09
N MET A 53 -0.12 -19.63 -0.17
CA MET A 53 1.21 -19.31 0.34
C MET A 53 1.77 -20.41 1.26
N ARG A 54 0.94 -21.01 2.11
CA ARG A 54 1.36 -22.17 2.92
C ARG A 54 1.81 -23.32 2.03
N ASP A 55 1.09 -23.57 0.95
CA ASP A 55 1.47 -24.57 -0.05
C ASP A 55 2.77 -24.21 -0.77
N TYR A 56 3.00 -22.93 -1.10
CA TYR A 56 4.27 -22.46 -1.66
C TYR A 56 5.43 -22.75 -0.70
N VAL A 57 5.30 -22.39 0.59
CA VAL A 57 6.31 -22.65 1.62
C VAL A 57 6.57 -24.14 1.80
N ARG A 58 5.50 -24.95 1.81
CA ARG A 58 5.60 -26.41 1.88
C ARG A 58 6.35 -26.99 0.67
N ARG A 59 6.11 -26.50 -0.55
CA ARG A 59 6.83 -26.93 -1.76
C ARG A 59 8.28 -26.45 -1.79
N ALA A 60 8.58 -25.28 -1.23
CA ALA A 60 9.95 -24.84 -0.96
C ALA A 60 10.64 -25.74 0.09
N GLY A 61 9.87 -26.56 0.81
CA GLY A 61 10.36 -27.51 1.79
C GLY A 61 10.61 -26.90 3.16
N ALA A 62 9.99 -25.77 3.45
CA ALA A 62 9.94 -25.16 4.76
C ALA A 62 8.62 -25.51 5.47
N ASP A 63 8.59 -25.37 6.78
CA ASP A 63 7.39 -25.59 7.58
C ASP A 63 6.40 -24.43 7.36
N PRO A 64 5.17 -24.68 6.87
CA PRO A 64 4.16 -23.64 6.65
C PRO A 64 3.77 -22.87 7.92
N GLU A 65 3.98 -23.42 9.12
CA GLU A 65 3.73 -22.70 10.38
C GLU A 65 4.75 -21.58 10.63
N THR A 66 5.88 -21.60 9.92
CA THR A 66 6.89 -20.54 9.98
C THR A 66 6.58 -19.36 9.04
N LEU A 67 5.49 -19.45 8.26
CA LEU A 67 5.07 -18.41 7.35
C LEU A 67 4.61 -17.16 8.12
N ILE A 68 5.27 -16.05 7.85
CA ILE A 68 4.94 -14.74 8.37
C ILE A 68 4.46 -13.88 7.21
N LEU A 69 3.18 -13.51 7.22
CA LEU A 69 2.57 -12.58 6.28
C LEU A 69 2.55 -11.17 6.88
N SER A 70 2.96 -10.18 6.10
CA SER A 70 2.90 -8.75 6.48
C SER A 70 2.36 -7.93 5.32
N ASP A 71 1.71 -6.80 5.62
CA ASP A 71 1.12 -5.91 4.60
C ASP A 71 0.20 -6.66 3.61
N HIS A 72 -0.49 -7.69 4.11
CA HIS A 72 -1.34 -8.57 3.31
C HIS A 72 -2.72 -7.95 3.10
N HIS A 73 -3.07 -7.71 1.85
CA HIS A 73 -4.29 -7.06 1.42
C HIS A 73 -4.88 -7.84 0.24
N GLY A 74 -6.06 -8.43 0.43
CA GLY A 74 -6.68 -9.27 -0.58
C GLY A 74 -5.80 -10.46 -0.96
N THR A 75 -5.28 -10.48 -2.20
CA THR A 75 -4.45 -11.58 -2.73
C THR A 75 -2.96 -11.28 -2.76
N CYS A 76 -2.50 -10.17 -2.18
CA CYS A 76 -1.09 -9.81 -2.24
C CYS A 76 -0.58 -9.17 -0.96
N GLY A 77 0.73 -9.24 -0.77
CA GLY A 77 1.38 -8.68 0.39
C GLY A 77 2.86 -9.02 0.41
N ARG A 78 3.42 -9.06 1.61
CA ARG A 78 4.77 -9.52 1.84
C ARG A 78 4.76 -10.81 2.65
N PHE A 79 5.75 -11.64 2.42
CA PHE A 79 5.92 -12.88 3.15
C PHE A 79 7.39 -13.13 3.48
N SER A 80 7.62 -13.82 4.59
CA SER A 80 8.90 -14.41 4.97
C SER A 80 8.62 -15.73 5.68
N TYR A 81 9.55 -16.67 5.65
CA TYR A 81 9.45 -17.96 6.32
C TYR A 81 10.82 -18.43 6.79
N ILE A 82 10.87 -19.42 7.69
CA ILE A 82 12.13 -20.03 8.11
C ILE A 82 12.46 -21.15 7.12
N ASP A 83 13.58 -21.00 6.42
CA ASP A 83 14.03 -21.99 5.44
C ASP A 83 14.59 -23.25 6.14
N ARG A 84 14.87 -24.31 5.38
CA ARG A 84 15.45 -25.57 5.90
C ARG A 84 16.73 -25.37 6.70
N ASP A 85 17.49 -24.33 6.37
CA ASP A 85 18.72 -23.95 7.06
C ASP A 85 18.47 -23.27 8.43
N GLY A 86 17.22 -23.18 8.87
CA GLY A 86 16.81 -22.51 10.11
C GLY A 86 16.90 -20.98 10.05
N LYS A 87 17.25 -20.42 8.87
CA LYS A 87 17.37 -18.97 8.67
C LYS A 87 16.06 -18.38 8.16
N ARG A 88 15.70 -17.22 8.68
CA ARG A 88 14.56 -16.45 8.16
C ARG A 88 14.91 -15.88 6.78
N THR A 89 14.05 -16.13 5.80
CA THR A 89 14.17 -15.55 4.46
C THR A 89 13.92 -14.05 4.47
N SER A 90 14.56 -13.32 3.57
CA SER A 90 14.28 -11.89 3.38
C SER A 90 12.82 -11.69 2.97
N PRO A 91 12.13 -10.67 3.52
CA PRO A 91 10.72 -10.46 3.21
C PRO A 91 10.53 -10.08 1.74
N MET A 92 9.81 -10.92 1.00
CA MET A 92 9.53 -10.76 -0.43
C MET A 92 8.07 -10.37 -0.65
N GLY A 93 7.78 -9.69 -1.77
CA GLY A 93 6.41 -9.47 -2.20
C GLY A 93 5.81 -10.74 -2.80
N PHE A 94 4.50 -10.88 -2.77
CA PHE A 94 3.81 -11.94 -3.50
C PHE A 94 2.43 -11.53 -3.99
N VAL A 95 1.99 -12.17 -5.07
CA VAL A 95 0.62 -12.13 -5.55
C VAL A 95 0.12 -13.56 -5.66
N ALA A 96 -0.99 -13.84 -5.00
CA ALA A 96 -1.74 -15.07 -5.18
C ALA A 96 -2.74 -14.89 -6.32
N ILE A 97 -2.69 -15.79 -7.29
CA ILE A 97 -3.56 -15.80 -8.46
C ILE A 97 -4.45 -17.04 -8.33
N PRO A 98 -5.76 -16.87 -8.06
CA PRO A 98 -6.70 -17.98 -7.93
C PRO A 98 -6.62 -18.90 -9.16
N GLY A 99 -6.50 -20.21 -8.92
CA GLY A 99 -6.35 -21.23 -9.97
C GLY A 99 -4.96 -21.35 -10.61
N GLN A 100 -4.00 -20.45 -10.31
CA GLN A 100 -2.62 -20.52 -10.82
C GLN A 100 -1.56 -20.66 -9.71
N GLY A 101 -1.86 -20.22 -8.49
CA GLY A 101 -0.96 -20.33 -7.34
C GLY A 101 -0.30 -18.98 -6.96
N VAL A 102 0.89 -19.04 -6.36
CA VAL A 102 1.60 -17.85 -5.87
C VAL A 102 2.73 -17.45 -6.81
N ALA A 103 2.75 -16.18 -7.18
CA ALA A 103 3.86 -15.53 -7.86
C ALA A 103 4.64 -14.63 -6.87
N PRO A 104 5.82 -15.07 -6.38
CA PRO A 104 6.70 -14.22 -5.60
C PRO A 104 7.30 -13.09 -6.47
N SER A 105 7.59 -11.94 -5.85
CA SER A 105 8.08 -10.74 -6.53
C SER A 105 9.42 -10.92 -7.25
N VAL A 106 10.16 -11.99 -6.93
CA VAL A 106 11.41 -12.38 -7.60
C VAL A 106 11.14 -12.87 -9.02
N LEU A 107 9.96 -13.46 -9.26
CA LEU A 107 9.43 -13.76 -10.58
C LEU A 107 8.75 -12.48 -11.09
N ALA A 108 9.59 -11.60 -11.63
CA ALA A 108 9.22 -10.20 -11.84
C ALA A 108 8.00 -10.01 -12.76
N GLU A 109 7.63 -10.95 -13.62
CA GLU A 109 6.64 -10.71 -14.67
C GLU A 109 5.18 -10.66 -14.16
N GLU A 110 4.71 -11.68 -13.43
CA GLU A 110 3.36 -11.68 -12.85
C GLU A 110 3.22 -10.60 -11.76
N TRP A 111 4.28 -10.40 -10.97
CA TRP A 111 4.33 -9.33 -9.98
C TRP A 111 4.22 -7.96 -10.65
N ASN A 112 4.98 -7.69 -11.72
CA ASN A 112 4.95 -6.42 -12.44
C ASN A 112 3.60 -6.14 -13.12
N LYS A 113 2.88 -7.17 -13.56
CA LYS A 113 1.53 -7.03 -14.14
C LYS A 113 0.45 -6.88 -13.06
N SER A 114 0.74 -7.27 -11.82
CA SER A 114 -0.20 -7.16 -10.71
C SER A 114 -0.39 -5.72 -10.26
N ARG A 115 -1.60 -5.40 -9.78
CA ARG A 115 -1.88 -4.10 -9.13
C ARG A 115 -1.19 -3.95 -7.77
N CYS A 116 -0.48 -4.99 -7.33
CA CYS A 116 0.16 -5.08 -6.02
C CYS A 116 1.62 -4.63 -6.02
N ALA A 117 2.23 -4.43 -7.19
CA ALA A 117 3.61 -3.95 -7.30
C ALA A 117 3.84 -2.54 -6.71
N GLY A 118 2.77 -1.80 -6.38
CA GLY A 118 2.84 -0.41 -5.94
C GLY A 118 3.44 0.52 -7.02
N PRO A 119 3.48 1.84 -6.78
CA PRO A 119 4.25 2.74 -7.63
C PRO A 119 5.74 2.46 -7.42
N ARG A 120 6.45 2.13 -8.51
CA ARG A 120 7.91 2.02 -8.48
C ARG A 120 8.49 3.36 -8.02
N SER A 121 9.21 3.38 -6.90
CA SER A 121 10.22 4.42 -6.69
C SER A 121 11.21 4.26 -7.84
N ALA A 122 11.18 5.19 -8.80
CA ALA A 122 12.20 5.28 -9.82
C ALA A 122 13.58 5.44 -9.12
N PRO A 123 14.64 4.84 -9.67
CA PRO A 123 15.99 5.05 -9.15
C PRO A 123 16.40 6.53 -9.17
#